data_AF-A0A954HA65-F1
#
_entry.id   AF-A0A954HA65-F1
#
_cell.length_a   1.000
_cell.length_b   1.000
_cell.length_c   1.000
_cell.angle_alpha   90.00
_cell.angle_beta   90.00
_cell.angle_gamma   90.00
#
_symmetry.space_group_name_H-M   'P 1'
#
loop_
_entity.id
_entity.type
_entity.pdbx_description
1 polymer ?
#
loop_
_entity_poly.entity_id
_entity_poly.type
_entity_poly.pdbx_seq_one_letter_code
_entity_poly.pdbx_strand_id
1 'polypeptide(L)'
;FNIFRLISKYWCCEKLFENWKTAEDVFQSMKQLSAGQPCDFSGIENYRMIDELNGVQWPASTHAAELEPQRRLFEDGRFYHEDQRAKFLFEEPKPLSEPISKAYPYLLNTGRGTASQWHTQTRTGKSAVLKKLYPETIYVEINSADGRELEIKSNDWVIVKSQRGQLRAKAFLTQSVRPGQIFIPMHYKETNLLTDAVFDPYSKQPSYKTCAVRVFLEGKL
;
A
#
# COMPACT_ATOMS: atom_id res chain seq x y z
N PHE A 1 -23.05 2.40 0.93
CA PHE A 1 -24.11 1.98 -0.01
C PHE A 1 -25.17 3.07 -0.27
N ASN A 2 -25.62 3.87 0.72
CA ASN A 2 -26.61 4.94 0.49
C ASN A 2 -26.23 5.98 -0.57
N ILE A 3 -24.97 6.46 -0.57
CA ILE A 3 -24.49 7.39 -1.61
C ILE A 3 -24.64 6.78 -3.01
N PHE A 4 -24.29 5.50 -3.19
CA PHE A 4 -24.45 4.81 -4.47
C PHE A 4 -25.92 4.69 -4.91
N ARG A 5 -26.86 4.52 -3.98
CA ARG A 5 -28.30 4.51 -4.29
C ARG A 5 -28.82 5.87 -4.75
N LEU A 6 -28.31 6.96 -4.18
CA LEU A 6 -28.66 8.31 -4.62
C LEU A 6 -28.12 8.58 -6.03
N ILE A 7 -26.87 8.17 -6.29
CA ILE A 7 -26.26 8.25 -7.62
C ILE A 7 -27.08 7.41 -8.61
N SER A 8 -27.43 6.16 -8.28
CA SER A 8 -28.18 5.31 -9.21
C SER A 8 -29.54 5.90 -9.57
N LYS A 9 -30.23 6.54 -8.60
CA LYS A 9 -31.49 7.24 -8.86
C LYS A 9 -31.30 8.43 -9.79
N TYR A 10 -30.23 9.20 -9.61
CA TYR A 10 -29.91 10.32 -10.51
C TYR A 10 -29.66 9.84 -11.95
N TRP A 11 -29.02 8.69 -12.11
CA TRP A 11 -28.73 8.08 -13.40
C TRP A 11 -29.85 7.14 -13.92
N CYS A 12 -31.02 7.12 -13.27
CA CYS A 12 -32.17 6.29 -13.64
C CYS A 12 -31.88 4.78 -13.72
N CYS A 13 -30.95 4.27 -12.91
CA CYS A 13 -30.58 2.86 -12.81
C CYS A 13 -30.82 2.26 -11.42
N GLU A 14 -31.69 2.86 -10.62
CA GLU A 14 -32.00 2.47 -9.24
C GLU A 14 -32.53 1.05 -9.08
N LYS A 15 -33.14 0.47 -10.13
CA LYS A 15 -33.59 -0.93 -10.13
C LYS A 15 -32.45 -1.91 -9.84
N LEU A 16 -31.22 -1.59 -10.26
CA LEU A 16 -30.04 -2.42 -9.99
C LEU A 16 -29.67 -2.48 -8.49
N PHE A 17 -30.20 -1.56 -7.69
CA PHE A 17 -29.86 -1.38 -6.27
C PHE A 17 -31.09 -1.41 -5.36
N GLU A 18 -32.24 -1.88 -5.86
CA GLU A 18 -33.51 -1.85 -5.13
C GLU A 18 -33.47 -2.63 -3.81
N ASN A 19 -32.65 -3.69 -3.78
CA ASN A 19 -32.47 -4.55 -2.62
C ASN A 19 -31.49 -3.99 -1.58
N TRP A 20 -30.75 -2.91 -1.86
CA TRP A 20 -29.73 -2.37 -0.94
C TRP A 20 -30.35 -1.49 0.15
N LYS A 21 -31.13 -2.07 1.07
CA LYS A 21 -31.78 -1.31 2.15
C LYS A 21 -30.84 -1.08 3.33
N THR A 22 -29.96 -2.04 3.60
CA THR A 22 -28.97 -2.05 4.66
C THR A 22 -27.58 -2.44 4.12
N ALA A 23 -26.54 -2.31 4.95
CA ALA A 23 -25.22 -2.81 4.58
C ALA A 23 -25.22 -4.34 4.43
N GLU A 24 -26.01 -5.03 5.24
CA GLU A 24 -26.15 -6.49 5.18
C GLU A 24 -26.80 -6.94 3.87
N ASP A 25 -27.79 -6.21 3.33
CA ASP A 25 -28.37 -6.57 2.02
C ASP A 25 -27.35 -6.49 0.88
N VAL A 26 -26.41 -5.54 0.96
CA VAL A 26 -25.28 -5.47 0.01
C VAL A 26 -24.39 -6.69 0.18
N PHE A 27 -24.07 -7.06 1.42
CA PHE A 27 -23.30 -8.27 1.71
C PHE A 27 -24.00 -9.54 1.18
N GLN A 28 -25.33 -9.68 1.36
CA GLN A 28 -26.11 -10.77 0.78
C GLN A 28 -26.02 -10.81 -0.75
N SER A 29 -26.02 -9.64 -1.40
CA SER A 29 -25.84 -9.56 -2.86
C SER A 29 -24.42 -9.99 -3.27
N MET A 30 -23.39 -9.59 -2.51
CA MET A 30 -22.00 -9.97 -2.77
C MET A 30 -21.76 -11.48 -2.61
N LYS A 31 -22.44 -12.13 -1.65
CA LYS A 31 -22.38 -13.60 -1.46
C LYS A 31 -22.75 -14.35 -2.73
N GLN A 32 -23.82 -13.93 -3.40
CA GLN A 32 -24.29 -14.55 -4.64
C GLN A 32 -23.24 -14.46 -5.76
N LEU A 33 -22.53 -13.32 -5.85
CA LEU A 33 -21.46 -13.13 -6.83
C LEU A 33 -20.21 -13.99 -6.53
N SER A 34 -19.99 -14.31 -5.25
CA SER A 34 -18.86 -15.16 -4.84
C SER A 34 -19.12 -16.66 -5.03
N ALA A 35 -20.39 -17.07 -5.19
CA ALA A 35 -20.77 -18.48 -5.24
C ALA A 35 -20.02 -19.22 -6.37
N GLY A 36 -19.35 -20.32 -6.02
CA GLY A 36 -18.56 -21.13 -6.95
C GLY A 36 -17.22 -20.51 -7.39
N GLN A 37 -16.87 -19.32 -6.89
CA GLN A 37 -15.56 -18.70 -7.15
C GLN A 37 -14.51 -19.17 -6.15
N PRO A 38 -13.20 -18.99 -6.46
CA PRO A 38 -12.12 -19.27 -5.51
C PRO A 38 -12.26 -18.62 -4.13
N CYS A 39 -12.93 -17.47 -4.07
CA CYS A 39 -13.18 -16.70 -2.86
C CYS A 39 -14.63 -16.86 -2.36
N ASP A 40 -15.33 -17.95 -2.68
CA ASP A 40 -16.73 -18.17 -2.30
C ASP A 40 -16.94 -17.96 -0.80
N PHE A 41 -17.89 -17.10 -0.43
CA PHE A 41 -18.30 -16.87 0.96
C PHE A 41 -19.84 -16.97 1.12
N SER A 42 -20.50 -17.72 0.23
CA SER A 42 -21.95 -17.90 0.18
C SER A 42 -22.55 -18.56 1.42
N GLY A 43 -21.77 -19.35 2.16
CA GLY A 43 -22.13 -20.00 3.41
C GLY A 43 -22.10 -19.09 4.64
N ILE A 44 -21.61 -17.84 4.54
CA ILE A 44 -21.73 -16.88 5.65
C ILE A 44 -23.17 -16.38 5.69
N GLU A 45 -23.99 -16.84 6.65
CA GLU A 45 -25.43 -16.57 6.70
C GLU A 45 -25.75 -15.07 6.74
N ASN A 46 -25.19 -14.35 7.72
CA ASN A 46 -25.51 -12.96 8.05
C ASN A 46 -24.40 -12.36 8.93
N TYR A 47 -24.52 -11.11 9.34
CA TYR A 47 -23.54 -10.45 10.22
C TYR A 47 -23.49 -11.07 11.61
N ARG A 48 -24.62 -11.57 12.12
CA ARG A 48 -24.67 -12.24 13.43
C ARG A 48 -23.74 -13.46 13.47
N MET A 49 -23.71 -14.26 12.41
CA MET A 49 -22.78 -15.38 12.29
C MET A 49 -21.31 -14.93 12.33
N ILE A 50 -20.98 -13.83 11.65
CA ILE A 50 -19.62 -13.27 11.66
C ILE A 50 -19.23 -12.86 13.08
N ASP A 51 -20.15 -12.22 13.82
CA ASP A 51 -19.93 -11.82 15.21
C ASP A 51 -19.76 -13.03 16.14
N GLU A 52 -20.64 -14.04 16.02
CA GLU A 52 -20.59 -15.27 16.82
C GLU A 52 -19.31 -16.08 16.59
N LEU A 53 -18.78 -16.07 15.36
CA LEU A 53 -17.54 -16.78 14.99
C LEU A 53 -16.27 -15.94 15.13
N ASN A 54 -16.37 -14.66 15.52
CA ASN A 54 -15.25 -13.70 15.55
C ASN A 54 -14.52 -13.56 14.20
N GLY A 55 -15.28 -13.59 13.10
CA GLY A 55 -14.76 -13.59 11.74
C GLY A 55 -14.83 -14.95 11.07
N VAL A 56 -14.90 -14.95 9.74
CA VAL A 56 -14.96 -16.17 8.92
C VAL A 56 -13.94 -16.05 7.81
N GLN A 57 -13.07 -17.07 7.68
CA GLN A 57 -12.09 -17.14 6.59
C GLN A 57 -12.74 -17.77 5.34
N TRP A 58 -12.62 -17.11 4.20
CA TRP A 58 -13.01 -17.70 2.91
C TRP A 58 -11.95 -18.75 2.46
N PRO A 59 -12.32 -19.74 1.63
CA PRO A 59 -13.66 -20.05 1.14
C PRO A 59 -14.58 -20.53 2.26
N ALA A 60 -15.83 -20.09 2.24
CA ALA A 60 -16.91 -20.43 3.16
C ALA A 60 -18.19 -20.63 2.34
N SER A 61 -18.24 -21.69 1.53
CA SER A 61 -19.39 -21.98 0.65
C SER A 61 -20.49 -22.70 1.41
N THR A 62 -21.74 -22.62 0.93
CA THR A 62 -22.88 -23.38 1.50
C THR A 62 -22.71 -24.90 1.45
N HIS A 63 -21.81 -25.39 0.60
CA HIS A 63 -21.52 -26.82 0.44
C HIS A 63 -20.29 -27.26 1.26
N ALA A 64 -19.62 -26.33 1.97
CA ALA A 64 -18.52 -26.67 2.83
C ALA A 64 -19.06 -27.45 4.04
N ALA A 65 -18.52 -28.64 4.29
CA ALA A 65 -18.93 -29.49 5.38
C ALA A 65 -18.75 -28.80 6.74
N GLU A 66 -17.65 -28.05 6.91
CA GLU A 66 -17.35 -27.30 8.14
C GLU A 66 -16.59 -26.00 7.82
N LEU A 67 -16.80 -24.98 8.66
CA LEU A 67 -16.07 -23.71 8.64
C LEU A 67 -14.89 -23.79 9.61
N GLU A 68 -13.85 -24.47 9.17
CA GLU A 68 -12.56 -24.55 9.88
C GLU A 68 -11.97 -23.14 10.12
N PRO A 69 -11.66 -22.76 11.38
CA PRO A 69 -11.20 -21.41 11.72
C PRO A 69 -9.78 -21.08 11.25
N GLN A 70 -8.97 -22.09 10.89
CA GLN A 70 -7.60 -21.90 10.38
C GLN A 70 -7.41 -22.71 9.11
N ARG A 71 -7.79 -22.12 7.97
CA ARG A 71 -7.76 -22.80 6.68
C ARG A 71 -6.50 -22.46 5.89
N ARG A 72 -5.86 -23.49 5.33
CA ARG A 72 -4.78 -23.34 4.35
C ARG A 72 -5.28 -23.75 2.98
N LEU A 73 -5.11 -22.88 1.99
CA LEU A 73 -5.51 -23.16 0.61
C LEU A 73 -4.48 -24.04 -0.09
N PHE A 74 -4.95 -24.86 -1.03
CA PHE A 74 -4.13 -25.67 -1.95
C PHE A 74 -3.33 -26.81 -1.29
N GLU A 75 -3.73 -27.29 -0.09
CA GLU A 75 -3.08 -28.44 0.56
C GLU A 75 -3.25 -29.75 -0.22
N ASP A 76 -4.27 -29.84 -1.06
CA ASP A 76 -4.54 -30.94 -1.98
C ASP A 76 -3.78 -30.85 -3.31
N GLY A 77 -2.96 -29.80 -3.49
CA GLY A 77 -2.21 -29.54 -4.70
C GLY A 77 -3.05 -29.13 -5.91
N ARG A 78 -4.32 -28.73 -5.72
CA ARG A 78 -5.23 -28.33 -6.81
C ARG A 78 -5.31 -26.81 -6.92
N PHE A 79 -4.79 -26.25 -8.01
CA PHE A 79 -4.76 -24.80 -8.24
C PHE A 79 -5.87 -24.36 -9.20
N TYR A 80 -6.22 -23.07 -9.18
CA TYR A 80 -7.23 -22.50 -10.09
C TYR A 80 -6.72 -22.28 -11.52
N HIS A 81 -6.29 -23.37 -12.15
CA HIS A 81 -5.91 -23.50 -13.55
C HIS A 81 -6.66 -24.68 -14.18
N GLU A 82 -6.82 -24.69 -15.50
CA GLU A 82 -7.58 -25.75 -16.20
C GLU A 82 -7.06 -27.16 -15.89
N ASP A 83 -5.75 -27.32 -15.74
CA ASP A 83 -5.08 -28.58 -15.41
C ASP A 83 -4.86 -28.80 -13.89
N GLN A 84 -5.34 -27.87 -13.06
CA GLN A 84 -5.22 -27.86 -11.60
C GLN A 84 -3.78 -27.82 -11.06
N ARG A 85 -2.78 -27.44 -11.87
CA ARG A 85 -1.37 -27.42 -11.46
C ARG A 85 -0.84 -26.00 -11.31
N ALA A 86 0.04 -25.77 -10.33
CA ALA A 86 0.78 -24.52 -10.23
C ALA A 86 1.64 -24.29 -11.47
N LYS A 87 1.72 -23.04 -11.92
CA LYS A 87 2.53 -22.64 -13.07
C LYS A 87 3.84 -22.00 -12.61
N PHE A 88 4.96 -22.53 -13.09
CA PHE A 88 6.24 -21.85 -12.98
C PHE A 88 6.33 -20.80 -14.07
N LEU A 89 6.52 -19.54 -13.68
CA LEU A 89 6.69 -18.41 -14.59
C LEU A 89 8.14 -17.91 -14.47
N PHE A 90 8.77 -17.65 -15.60
CA PHE A 90 10.13 -17.15 -15.68
C PHE A 90 10.14 -15.82 -16.43
N GLU A 91 10.80 -14.83 -15.86
CA GLU A 91 11.08 -13.55 -16.51
C GLU A 91 12.53 -13.15 -16.26
N GLU A 92 13.15 -12.56 -17.27
CA GLU A 92 14.46 -11.94 -17.11
C GLU A 92 14.38 -10.73 -16.17
N PRO A 93 15.39 -10.51 -15.30
CA PRO A 93 15.46 -9.32 -14.47
C PRO A 93 15.40 -8.04 -15.32
N LYS A 94 14.41 -7.19 -15.05
CA LYS A 94 14.28 -5.89 -15.70
C LYS A 94 15.14 -4.86 -14.98
N PRO A 95 15.91 -4.03 -15.70
CA PRO A 95 16.62 -2.91 -15.08
C PRO A 95 15.63 -1.89 -14.50
N LEU A 96 16.10 -1.08 -13.57
CA LEU A 96 15.31 0.06 -13.08
C LEU A 96 14.98 0.99 -14.25
N SER A 97 13.72 1.46 -14.31
CA SER A 97 13.30 2.48 -15.28
C SER A 97 14.13 3.76 -15.13
N GLU A 98 14.45 4.10 -13.89
CA GLU A 98 15.28 5.24 -13.53
C GLU A 98 16.50 4.77 -12.71
N PRO A 99 17.60 4.36 -13.37
CA PRO A 99 18.82 4.01 -12.67
C PRO A 99 19.48 5.28 -12.08
N ILE A 100 20.29 5.07 -11.03
CA ILE A 100 21.10 6.17 -10.47
C ILE A 100 22.07 6.71 -11.51
N SER A 101 22.43 8.00 -11.36
CA SER A 101 23.37 8.68 -12.25
C SER A 101 24.22 9.67 -11.47
N LYS A 102 25.20 10.31 -12.12
CA LYS A 102 25.96 11.39 -11.51
C LYS A 102 25.08 12.56 -11.06
N ALA A 103 23.96 12.81 -11.75
CA ALA A 103 23.01 13.87 -11.40
C ALA A 103 22.10 13.48 -10.22
N TYR A 104 21.80 12.18 -10.08
CA TYR A 104 20.90 11.61 -9.08
C TYR A 104 21.52 10.31 -8.51
N PRO A 105 22.50 10.43 -7.59
CA PRO A 105 23.35 9.30 -7.20
C PRO A 105 22.75 8.37 -6.15
N TYR A 106 21.62 8.73 -5.53
CA TYR A 106 20.99 7.95 -4.45
C TYR A 106 19.71 7.28 -4.92
N LEU A 107 19.44 6.08 -4.41
CA LEU A 107 18.16 5.40 -4.60
C LEU A 107 17.21 5.71 -3.43
N LEU A 108 16.11 6.38 -3.73
CA LEU A 108 15.03 6.62 -2.78
C LEU A 108 14.14 5.38 -2.66
N ASN A 109 14.02 4.88 -1.43
CA ASN A 109 12.98 3.96 -1.01
C ASN A 109 11.89 4.71 -0.24
N THR A 110 10.64 4.25 -0.34
CA THR A 110 9.50 4.82 0.39
C THR A 110 8.75 3.73 1.13
N GLY A 111 8.14 4.05 2.26
CA GLY A 111 7.40 3.07 3.03
C GLY A 111 6.63 3.65 4.20
N ARG A 112 6.14 2.77 5.06
CA ARG A 112 5.58 3.19 6.35
C ARG A 112 6.72 3.72 7.22
N GLY A 113 6.53 4.90 7.80
CA GLY A 113 7.47 5.47 8.74
C GLY A 113 7.26 4.83 10.11
N THR A 114 6.41 5.45 10.92
CA THR A 114 6.13 4.98 12.29
C THR A 114 4.83 4.17 12.36
N ALA A 115 4.69 3.33 13.38
CA ALA A 115 3.45 2.61 13.66
C ALA A 115 2.27 3.54 14.04
N SER A 116 2.56 4.78 14.45
CA SER A 116 1.58 5.79 14.83
C SER A 116 1.00 6.58 13.63
N GLN A 117 1.53 6.35 12.42
CA GLN A 117 1.05 6.96 11.18
C GLN A 117 0.31 5.95 10.29
N TRP A 118 -0.91 6.29 9.87
CA TRP A 118 -1.68 5.47 8.93
C TRP A 118 -1.92 6.21 7.60
N HIS A 119 -1.34 5.69 6.52
CA HIS A 119 -1.45 6.22 5.16
C HIS A 119 -1.39 7.76 5.12
N THR A 120 -2.45 8.41 4.65
CA THR A 120 -2.56 9.87 4.47
C THR A 120 -2.85 10.65 5.75
N GLN A 121 -2.84 9.98 6.91
CA GLN A 121 -3.01 10.58 8.24
C GLN A 121 -4.35 11.30 8.47
N THR A 122 -5.35 11.10 7.60
CA THR A 122 -6.68 11.73 7.71
C THR A 122 -7.43 11.36 9.01
N ARG A 123 -7.06 10.25 9.64
CA ARG A 123 -7.54 9.82 10.96
C ARG A 123 -6.46 9.95 12.03
N THR A 124 -5.31 9.28 11.88
CA THR A 124 -4.27 9.24 12.92
C THR A 124 -3.67 10.61 13.22
N GLY A 125 -3.59 11.51 12.24
CA GLY A 125 -3.14 12.89 12.43
C GLY A 125 -4.11 13.76 13.24
N LYS A 126 -5.33 13.28 13.55
CA LYS A 126 -6.27 13.97 14.46
C LYS A 126 -6.06 13.57 15.93
N SER A 127 -5.31 12.49 16.20
CA SER A 127 -5.03 12.06 17.58
C SER A 127 -3.82 12.82 18.13
N ALA A 128 -4.04 13.56 19.22
CA ALA A 128 -2.98 14.28 19.92
C ALA A 128 -1.93 13.33 20.53
N VAL A 129 -2.33 12.10 20.91
CA VAL A 129 -1.42 11.09 21.44
C VAL A 129 -0.52 10.55 20.33
N LEU A 130 -1.11 10.12 19.20
CA LEU A 130 -0.35 9.54 18.09
C LEU A 130 0.61 10.55 17.47
N LYS A 131 0.22 11.82 17.38
CA LYS A 131 1.07 12.92 16.88
C LYS A 131 2.40 13.07 17.61
N LYS A 132 2.44 12.79 18.91
CA LYS A 132 3.67 12.87 19.72
C LYS A 132 4.65 11.72 19.43
N LEU A 133 4.21 10.67 18.72
CA LEU A 133 4.97 9.46 18.48
C LEU A 133 5.66 9.43 17.11
N TYR A 134 5.64 10.54 16.36
CA TYR A 134 6.33 10.64 15.08
C TYR A 134 6.82 12.07 14.80
N PRO A 135 7.83 12.26 13.93
CA PRO A 135 8.32 13.60 13.60
C PRO A 135 7.25 14.47 12.95
N GLU A 136 7.01 15.67 13.50
CA GLU A 136 6.06 16.64 12.94
C GLU A 136 6.50 17.17 11.57
N THR A 137 7.81 17.17 11.33
CA THR A 137 8.42 17.61 10.08
C THR A 137 8.74 16.40 9.19
N ILE A 138 8.67 16.59 7.88
CA ILE A 138 9.16 15.61 6.91
C ILE A 138 10.63 15.31 7.23
N TYR A 139 10.98 14.04 7.32
CA TYR A 139 12.35 13.60 7.49
C TYR A 139 12.78 12.67 6.37
N VAL A 140 14.09 12.64 6.14
CA VAL A 140 14.75 11.70 5.24
C VAL A 140 15.81 10.96 6.04
N GLU A 141 15.73 9.64 6.00
CA GLU A 141 16.78 8.80 6.57
C GLU A 141 17.91 8.65 5.56
N ILE A 142 19.12 8.96 6.00
CA ILE A 142 20.34 8.92 5.19
C ILE A 142 21.36 8.04 5.91
N ASN A 143 22.09 7.22 5.17
CA ASN A 143 23.18 6.44 5.75
C ASN A 143 24.22 7.38 6.39
N SER A 144 24.77 6.98 7.53
CA SER A 144 25.75 7.79 8.28
C SER A 144 27.06 8.04 7.51
N ALA A 145 27.47 7.15 6.60
CA ALA A 145 28.62 7.34 5.73
C ALA A 145 28.33 8.38 4.63
N ASP A 146 27.21 8.22 3.91
CA ASP A 146 26.77 9.18 2.91
C ASP A 146 26.58 10.58 3.51
N GLY A 147 26.03 10.67 4.72
CA GLY A 147 25.89 11.92 5.45
C GLY A 147 27.24 12.60 5.71
N ARG A 148 28.29 11.84 6.07
CA ARG A 148 29.64 12.41 6.24
C ARG A 148 30.22 12.91 4.92
N GLU A 149 30.05 12.17 3.84
CA GLU A 149 30.53 12.57 2.50
C GLU A 149 29.83 13.84 2.00
N LEU A 150 28.53 13.99 2.30
CA LEU A 150 27.74 15.17 1.96
C LEU A 150 27.89 16.32 2.96
N GLU A 151 28.67 16.14 4.03
CA GLU A 151 28.79 17.07 5.17
C GLU A 151 27.45 17.39 5.86
N ILE A 152 26.47 16.48 5.76
CA ILE A 152 25.15 16.58 6.39
C ILE A 152 25.22 16.01 7.80
N LYS A 153 24.67 16.74 8.78
CA LYS A 153 24.45 16.27 10.15
C LYS A 153 22.98 15.95 10.38
N SER A 154 22.72 15.13 11.40
CA SER A 154 21.34 14.87 11.82
C SER A 154 20.66 16.18 12.25
N ASN A 155 19.38 16.33 11.90
CA ASN A 155 18.57 17.55 12.02
C ASN A 155 18.95 18.71 11.10
N ASP A 156 19.90 18.56 10.17
CA ASP A 156 20.08 19.57 9.12
C ASP A 156 18.87 19.60 8.19
N TRP A 157 18.62 20.78 7.60
CA TRP A 157 17.66 20.91 6.52
C TRP A 157 18.31 20.54 5.20
N VAL A 158 17.67 19.64 4.46
CA VAL A 158 18.14 19.17 3.17
C VAL A 158 17.06 19.27 2.12
N ILE A 159 17.47 19.42 0.86
CA ILE A 159 16.60 19.28 -0.30
C ILE A 159 16.85 17.91 -0.90
N VAL A 160 15.77 17.15 -1.09
CA VAL A 160 15.77 15.90 -1.84
C VAL A 160 15.11 16.15 -3.18
N LYS A 161 15.84 15.93 -4.26
CA LYS A 161 15.40 16.25 -5.63
C LYS A 161 15.47 15.01 -6.53
N SER A 162 14.43 14.82 -7.33
CA SER A 162 14.36 13.84 -8.42
C SER A 162 14.26 14.57 -9.77
N GLN A 163 14.05 13.83 -10.86
CA GLN A 163 13.72 14.41 -12.17
C GLN A 163 12.36 15.14 -12.19
N ARG A 164 11.43 14.74 -11.32
CA ARG A 164 10.02 15.22 -11.33
C ARG A 164 9.75 16.36 -10.38
N GLY A 165 10.53 16.46 -9.31
CA GLY A 165 10.26 17.42 -8.25
C GLY A 165 11.27 17.36 -7.13
N GLN A 166 11.03 18.17 -6.10
CA GLN A 166 11.86 18.23 -4.91
C GLN A 166 11.02 18.44 -3.66
N LEU A 167 11.55 18.06 -2.51
CA LEU A 167 10.99 18.37 -1.20
C LEU A 167 12.08 18.76 -0.22
N ARG A 168 11.67 19.47 0.82
CA ARG A 168 12.51 19.85 1.95
C ARG A 168 12.24 18.92 3.12
N ALA A 169 13.30 18.39 3.74
CA ALA A 169 13.19 17.46 4.87
C ALA A 169 14.31 17.69 5.90
N LYS A 170 14.08 17.20 7.11
CA LYS A 170 15.12 17.05 8.13
C LYS A 170 15.92 15.78 7.88
N ALA A 171 17.24 15.89 7.85
CA ALA A 171 18.12 14.72 7.76
C ALA A 171 18.09 13.92 9.07
N PHE A 172 17.89 12.62 8.97
CA PHE A 172 18.03 11.67 10.07
C PHE A 172 19.13 10.67 9.70
N LEU A 173 20.31 10.82 10.30
CA LEU A 173 21.42 9.92 10.00
C LEU A 173 21.23 8.61 10.75
N THR A 174 21.31 7.51 10.01
CA THR A 174 21.12 6.16 10.56
C THR A 174 22.07 5.16 9.89
N GLN A 175 22.17 3.96 10.45
CA GLN A 175 22.86 2.82 9.83
C GLN A 175 21.87 1.80 9.25
N SER A 176 20.57 1.97 9.50
CA SER A 176 19.51 1.06 9.03
C SER A 176 19.28 1.14 7.52
N VAL A 177 19.60 2.29 6.91
CA VAL A 177 19.56 2.48 5.46
C VAL A 177 20.95 2.18 4.90
N ARG A 178 21.03 1.45 3.78
CA ARG A 178 22.31 1.10 3.13
C ARG A 178 22.97 2.34 2.51
N PRO A 179 24.31 2.41 2.45
CA PRO A 179 25.01 3.44 1.66
C PRO A 179 24.50 3.49 0.21
N GLY A 180 24.37 4.69 -0.34
CA GLY A 180 23.79 4.93 -1.67
C GLY A 180 22.26 4.85 -1.72
N GLN A 181 21.59 4.62 -0.58
CA GLN A 181 20.13 4.60 -0.47
C GLN A 181 19.66 5.63 0.55
N ILE A 182 18.45 6.15 0.35
CA ILE A 182 17.77 7.00 1.33
C ILE A 182 16.33 6.55 1.50
N PHE A 183 15.71 6.89 2.63
CA PHE A 183 14.33 6.54 2.91
C PHE A 183 13.50 7.76 3.31
N ILE A 184 12.31 7.90 2.71
CA ILE A 184 11.33 8.92 3.10
C ILE A 184 9.98 8.22 3.33
N PRO A 185 9.32 8.43 4.48
CA PRO A 185 7.99 7.88 4.71
C PRO A 185 6.97 8.37 3.68
N MET A 186 6.09 7.46 3.24
CA MET A 186 5.00 7.77 2.30
C MET A 186 3.87 8.60 2.91
N HIS A 187 3.92 8.88 4.22
CA HIS A 187 2.87 9.60 4.95
C HIS A 187 2.82 11.10 4.65
N TYR A 188 3.85 11.62 4.00
CA TYR A 188 3.95 13.02 3.56
C TYR A 188 3.55 13.09 2.09
N LYS A 189 2.64 14.00 1.74
CA LYS A 189 2.12 14.12 0.36
C LYS A 189 3.23 14.45 -0.63
N GLU A 190 4.25 15.16 -0.17
CA GLU A 190 5.41 15.60 -0.92
C GLU A 190 6.28 14.42 -1.40
N THR A 191 6.28 13.30 -0.67
CA THR A 191 7.08 12.10 -1.03
C THR A 191 6.75 11.59 -2.42
N ASN A 192 5.46 11.57 -2.79
CA ASN A 192 5.02 11.09 -4.11
C ASN A 192 5.39 12.04 -5.25
N LEU A 193 5.77 13.30 -4.97
CA LEU A 193 6.31 14.21 -6.00
C LEU A 193 7.68 13.77 -6.50
N LEU A 194 8.36 12.89 -5.75
CA LEU A 194 9.66 12.36 -6.14
C LEU A 194 9.55 11.07 -6.95
N THR A 195 8.49 10.28 -6.77
CA THR A 195 8.42 8.90 -7.27
C THR A 195 8.21 8.83 -8.78
N ASP A 196 8.79 7.81 -9.42
CA ASP A 196 8.65 7.57 -10.85
C ASP A 196 7.24 7.05 -11.21
N ALA A 197 6.69 7.53 -12.32
CA ALA A 197 5.32 7.24 -12.75
C ALA A 197 5.27 6.00 -13.67
N VAL A 198 6.01 4.96 -13.30
CA VAL A 198 6.08 3.68 -14.03
C VAL A 198 5.24 2.64 -13.30
N PHE A 199 4.54 1.82 -14.08
CA PHE A 199 3.61 0.81 -13.58
C PHE A 199 4.00 -0.56 -14.10
N ASP A 200 3.86 -1.56 -13.25
CA ASP A 200 4.02 -2.96 -13.64
C ASP A 200 3.01 -3.32 -14.76
N PRO A 201 3.44 -3.96 -15.86
CA PRO A 201 2.57 -4.20 -17.02
C PRO A 201 1.41 -5.15 -16.72
N TYR A 202 1.52 -6.02 -15.71
CA TYR A 202 0.50 -7.01 -15.37
C TYR A 202 -0.50 -6.49 -14.35
N SER A 203 -0.01 -6.03 -13.20
CA SER A 203 -0.80 -5.59 -12.04
C SER A 203 -1.23 -4.13 -12.10
N LYS A 204 -0.58 -3.33 -12.96
CA LYS A 204 -0.68 -1.86 -12.98
C LYS A 204 -0.27 -1.21 -11.65
N GLN A 205 0.53 -1.89 -10.83
CA GLN A 205 1.03 -1.34 -9.58
C GLN A 205 2.16 -0.34 -9.85
N PRO A 206 2.14 0.87 -9.27
CA PRO A 206 3.19 1.87 -9.42
C PRO A 206 4.51 1.50 -8.72
N SER A 207 5.64 1.91 -9.29
CA SER A 207 6.99 1.70 -8.76
C SER A 207 7.39 2.74 -7.70
N TYR A 208 6.84 2.62 -6.49
CA TYR A 208 7.13 3.58 -5.40
C TYR A 208 8.44 3.33 -4.64
N LYS A 209 9.07 2.17 -4.84
CA LYS A 209 10.18 1.69 -3.98
C LYS A 209 11.56 2.03 -4.51
N THR A 210 11.65 2.56 -5.72
CA THR A 210 12.91 2.82 -6.41
C THR A 210 12.79 4.08 -7.24
N CYS A 211 13.52 5.13 -6.86
CA CYS A 211 13.59 6.38 -7.60
C CYS A 211 14.98 6.98 -7.43
N ALA A 212 15.61 7.45 -8.52
CA ALA A 212 16.89 8.13 -8.43
C ALA A 212 16.70 9.57 -7.91
N VAL A 213 17.48 9.93 -6.89
CA VAL A 213 17.42 11.26 -6.27
C VAL A 213 18.81 11.80 -5.96
N ARG A 214 18.86 13.10 -5.73
CA ARG A 214 20.00 13.82 -5.17
C ARG A 214 19.59 14.46 -3.86
N VAL A 215 20.50 14.46 -2.90
CA VAL A 215 20.34 15.14 -1.61
C VAL A 215 21.44 16.18 -1.46
N PHE A 216 21.09 17.35 -0.94
CA PHE A 216 22.06 18.40 -0.63
C PHE A 216 21.57 19.28 0.52
N LEU A 217 22.51 19.89 1.24
CA LEU A 217 22.21 20.85 2.30
C LEU A 217 21.44 22.04 1.74
N GLU A 218 20.40 22.45 2.45
CA GLU A 218 19.68 23.68 2.13
C GLU A 218 20.64 24.89 2.22
N GLY A 219 20.66 25.73 1.17
CA GLY A 219 21.55 26.88 1.07
C GLY A 219 22.88 26.63 0.34
N LYS A 220 23.21 25.37 0.01
CA LYS A 220 24.25 25.04 -0.97
C LYS A 220 23.58 24.77 -2.33
N LEU A 221 23.48 25.79 -3.20
CA LEU A 221 23.10 25.65 -4.61
C LEU A 221 24.34 25.85 -5.50
#